data_AF-A0A5Q4BZB0-F1
#
_entry.id   AF-A0A5Q4BZB0-F1
#
_cell.length_a   1.000
_cell.length_b   1.000
_cell.length_c   1.000
_cell.angle_alpha   90.00
_cell.angle_beta   90.00
_cell.angle_gamma   90.00
#
_symmetry.space_group_name_H-M   'P 1'
#
loop_
_entity.id
_entity.type
_entity.pdbx_description
1 polymer ?
#
loop_
_entity_poly.entity_id
_entity_poly.type
_entity_poly.pdbx_seq_one_letter_code
_entity_poly.pdbx_strand_id
1 'polypeptide(L)'
;MKQLQSDVSQKHEHVELLPSPTGNGKSPTSEQIPAQGLDTFRDDDGSVPKGQDDKDIDDRDVLRGLNIAISAACDEEVDAWIRQKTGVRIRRFLADLKAFETLGDEGQPDPAKERARRRRADSRKLKAQIRQSKAAREARAQ
;
A
#
# COMPACT_ATOMS: atom_id res chain seq x y z
N MET A 1 -13.04 61.18 27.47
CA MET A 1 -14.10 60.70 26.56
C MET A 1 -14.60 59.36 27.08
N LYS A 2 -15.87 59.05 26.80
CA LYS A 2 -16.79 58.17 27.53
C LYS A 2 -16.29 56.74 27.80
N GLN A 3 -16.55 56.31 29.05
CA GLN A 3 -16.86 54.94 29.46
C GLN A 3 -17.90 54.31 28.53
N LEU A 4 -17.79 53.00 28.26
CA LEU A 4 -18.96 52.13 28.24
C LEU A 4 -18.56 50.73 28.72
N GLN A 5 -19.08 50.39 29.90
CA GLN A 5 -19.29 49.02 30.39
C GLN A 5 -20.59 48.49 29.76
N SER A 6 -20.66 47.19 29.52
CA SER A 6 -21.85 46.31 29.54
C SER A 6 -21.46 44.96 28.93
N ASP A 7 -21.96 43.80 29.31
CA ASP A 7 -22.91 43.43 30.36
C ASP A 7 -22.69 41.95 30.70
N VAL A 8 -22.93 41.62 31.97
CA VAL A 8 -23.10 40.25 32.46
C VAL A 8 -24.50 39.79 32.09
N SER A 9 -24.66 38.59 31.54
CA SER A 9 -25.91 37.85 31.74
C SER A 9 -25.66 36.35 31.80
N GLN A 10 -25.88 35.82 33.00
CA GLN A 10 -25.98 34.41 33.34
C GLN A 10 -27.35 33.84 32.95
N LYS A 11 -27.45 32.51 33.09
CA LYS A 11 -28.64 31.65 33.29
C LYS A 11 -29.24 31.12 31.97
N HIS A 12 -29.51 29.82 31.80
CA HIS A 12 -30.03 28.85 32.77
C HIS A 12 -29.51 27.43 32.52
N GLU A 13 -29.34 26.71 33.64
CA GLU A 13 -29.33 25.26 33.70
C GLU A 13 -30.71 24.70 33.33
N HIS A 14 -30.72 23.51 32.71
CA HIS A 14 -31.85 22.59 32.81
C HIS A 14 -31.29 21.19 33.08
N VAL A 15 -31.27 20.84 34.35
CA VAL A 15 -31.25 19.46 34.84
C VAL A 15 -32.71 19.04 34.89
N GLU A 16 -33.17 18.06 34.11
CA GLU A 16 -34.36 17.30 34.52
C GLU A 16 -34.49 15.91 33.86
N LEU A 17 -34.22 14.91 34.70
CA LEU A 17 -34.95 13.65 34.93
C LEU A 17 -35.09 12.59 33.82
N LEU A 18 -34.43 11.47 34.12
CA LEU A 18 -34.88 10.10 33.81
C LEU A 18 -36.37 9.90 34.13
N PRO A 19 -37.02 8.99 33.39
CA PRO A 19 -37.92 8.05 34.06
C PRO A 19 -37.62 6.58 33.72
N SER A 20 -37.62 5.77 34.78
CA SER A 20 -38.00 4.34 34.77
C SER A 20 -38.88 4.15 36.03
N PRO A 21 -39.57 3.02 36.28
CA PRO A 21 -40.04 1.90 35.44
C PRO A 21 -41.53 1.58 35.67
N THR A 22 -42.15 0.71 34.86
CA THR A 22 -43.16 -0.32 35.24
C THR A 22 -43.45 -1.12 33.96
N GLY A 23 -43.24 -2.43 33.85
CA GLY A 23 -43.71 -3.47 34.75
C GLY A 23 -45.00 -4.06 34.16
N ASN A 24 -44.92 -5.30 33.65
CA ASN A 24 -45.97 -6.29 33.26
C ASN A 24 -45.47 -7.00 31.98
N GLY A 25 -45.14 -8.28 31.92
CA GLY A 25 -45.63 -9.43 32.67
C GLY A 25 -46.27 -10.41 31.67
N LYS A 26 -45.69 -11.61 31.57
CA LYS A 26 -46.20 -12.87 30.97
C LYS A 26 -45.83 -13.20 29.51
N SER A 27 -44.80 -14.04 29.36
CA SER A 27 -44.83 -15.22 28.46
C SER A 27 -45.70 -16.34 29.11
N PRO A 28 -45.97 -17.52 28.52
CA PRO A 28 -45.53 -18.12 27.24
C PRO A 28 -46.66 -18.79 26.41
N THR A 29 -46.43 -19.08 25.13
CA THR A 29 -47.05 -20.26 24.46
C THR A 29 -46.12 -20.79 23.38
N SER A 30 -45.88 -22.10 23.45
CA SER A 30 -44.98 -22.94 22.64
C SER A 30 -45.78 -23.58 21.50
N GLU A 31 -45.27 -23.57 20.25
CA GLU A 31 -45.57 -24.64 19.28
C GLU A 31 -44.39 -24.90 18.32
N GLN A 32 -43.78 -26.08 18.51
CA GLN A 32 -43.43 -27.10 17.52
C GLN A 32 -42.50 -26.73 16.34
N ILE A 33 -41.27 -27.25 16.43
CA ILE A 33 -40.35 -27.43 15.29
C ILE A 33 -40.54 -28.86 14.75
N PRO A 34 -40.88 -29.07 13.47
CA PRO A 34 -40.65 -30.34 12.80
C PRO A 34 -39.35 -30.29 12.01
N ALA A 35 -38.48 -31.25 12.30
CA ALA A 35 -37.28 -31.56 11.53
C ALA A 35 -37.66 -31.99 10.10
N GLN A 36 -37.10 -31.32 9.09
CA GLN A 36 -36.99 -31.86 7.75
C GLN A 36 -35.59 -31.58 7.21
N GLY A 37 -34.86 -32.66 6.96
CA GLY A 37 -33.59 -32.62 6.26
C GLY A 37 -33.80 -32.12 4.83
N LEU A 38 -33.00 -31.14 4.44
CA LEU A 38 -32.81 -30.77 3.05
C LEU A 38 -31.31 -30.71 2.82
N ASP A 39 -30.77 -31.82 2.31
CA ASP A 39 -29.55 -31.84 1.51
C ASP A 39 -29.71 -30.80 0.40
N THR A 40 -29.25 -29.59 0.67
CA THR A 40 -28.95 -28.63 -0.37
C THR A 40 -27.47 -28.77 -0.62
N PHE A 41 -27.16 -29.63 -1.59
CA PHE A 41 -25.96 -29.51 -2.41
C PHE A 41 -25.91 -28.04 -2.85
N ARG A 42 -25.17 -27.23 -2.10
CA ARG A 42 -24.82 -25.90 -2.53
C ARG A 42 -23.77 -26.11 -3.59
N ASP A 43 -24.21 -25.95 -4.84
CA ASP A 43 -23.32 -25.62 -5.94
C ASP A 43 -22.47 -24.44 -5.47
N ASP A 44 -21.23 -24.76 -5.08
CA ASP A 44 -20.14 -23.83 -4.94
C ASP A 44 -19.85 -23.34 -6.37
N ASP A 45 -20.70 -22.44 -6.85
CA ASP A 45 -20.41 -21.61 -8.00
C ASP A 45 -19.20 -20.77 -7.60
N GLY A 46 -18.04 -21.35 -7.89
CA GLY A 46 -16.73 -20.72 -7.88
C GLY A 46 -16.69 -19.58 -8.88
N SER A 47 -17.54 -18.57 -8.65
CA SER A 47 -17.39 -17.23 -9.15
C SER A 47 -16.11 -16.70 -8.53
N VAL A 48 -15.00 -17.08 -9.17
CA VAL A 48 -13.71 -16.42 -9.04
C VAL A 48 -14.03 -14.92 -9.07
N PRO A 49 -13.74 -14.17 -8.01
CA PRO A 49 -14.02 -12.74 -8.01
C PRO A 49 -13.30 -12.19 -9.23
N LYS A 50 -14.09 -11.73 -10.21
CA LYS A 50 -13.56 -11.07 -11.40
C LYS A 50 -12.63 -10.00 -10.86
N GLY A 51 -11.34 -10.15 -11.16
CA GLY A 51 -10.31 -9.22 -10.73
C GLY A 51 -10.84 -7.81 -10.97
N GLN A 52 -10.82 -7.01 -9.92
CA GLN A 52 -11.17 -5.60 -10.02
C GLN A 52 -10.12 -5.01 -10.97
N ASP A 53 -10.50 -4.88 -12.23
CA ASP A 53 -9.68 -4.20 -13.22
C ASP A 53 -9.65 -2.74 -12.80
N ASP A 54 -8.51 -2.24 -12.30
CA ASP A 54 -8.29 -0.84 -11.87
C ASP A 54 -8.41 0.19 -13.03
N LYS A 55 -9.03 -0.19 -14.15
CA LYS A 55 -9.18 0.61 -15.37
C LYS A 55 -10.10 1.82 -15.20
N ASP A 56 -10.91 1.83 -14.15
CA ASP A 56 -11.82 2.92 -13.79
C ASP A 56 -11.21 3.94 -12.80
N ILE A 57 -9.98 3.69 -12.32
CA ILE A 57 -9.30 4.58 -11.38
C ILE A 57 -8.54 5.67 -12.16
N ASP A 58 -8.89 6.94 -11.93
CA ASP A 58 -8.18 8.09 -12.49
C ASP A 58 -6.83 8.29 -11.79
N ASP A 59 -5.75 8.45 -12.55
CA ASP A 59 -4.40 8.77 -12.06
C ASP A 59 -4.41 9.97 -11.09
N ARG A 60 -5.29 10.95 -11.32
CA ARG A 60 -5.46 12.10 -10.42
C ARG A 60 -5.88 11.66 -9.02
N ASP A 61 -6.79 10.71 -8.93
CA ASP A 61 -7.27 10.17 -7.66
C ASP A 61 -6.21 9.29 -7.00
N VAL A 62 -5.44 8.53 -7.78
CA VAL A 62 -4.28 7.78 -7.29
C VAL A 62 -3.25 8.71 -6.65
N LEU A 63 -2.85 9.76 -7.36
CA LEU A 63 -1.86 10.73 -6.86
C LEU A 63 -2.38 11.50 -5.64
N ARG A 64 -3.67 11.86 -5.64
CA ARG A 64 -4.30 12.50 -4.48
C ARG A 64 -4.36 11.56 -3.28
N GLY A 65 -4.72 10.30 -3.51
CA GLY A 65 -4.72 9.24 -2.51
C GLY A 65 -3.34 9.02 -1.90
N LEU A 66 -2.28 9.02 -2.72
CA LEU A 66 -0.91 8.90 -2.25
C LEU A 66 -0.51 10.08 -1.33
N ASN A 67 -0.86 11.31 -1.69
CA ASN A 67 -0.59 12.47 -0.82
C ASN A 67 -1.31 12.38 0.53
N ILE A 68 -2.57 11.91 0.52
CA ILE A 68 -3.33 11.65 1.75
C ILE A 68 -2.63 10.56 2.57
N ALA A 69 -2.20 9.47 1.93
CA ALA A 69 -1.50 8.38 2.58
C ALA A 69 -0.19 8.84 3.22
N ILE A 70 0.62 9.64 2.52
CA ILE A 70 1.86 10.22 3.06
C ILE A 70 1.55 11.09 4.29
N SER A 71 0.52 11.94 4.20
CA SER A 71 0.11 12.82 5.30
C SER A 71 -0.37 12.01 6.50
N ALA A 72 -1.18 10.98 6.27
CA ALA A 72 -1.70 10.09 7.30
C ALA A 72 -0.61 9.24 7.96
N ALA A 73 0.40 8.78 7.21
CA ALA A 73 1.49 8.00 7.79
C ALA A 73 2.31 8.77 8.84
N CYS A 74 2.36 10.11 8.71
CA CYS A 74 3.01 11.01 9.64
C CYS A 74 2.24 11.20 10.96
N ASP A 75 0.94 10.89 10.99
CA ASP A 75 0.07 11.03 12.16
C ASP A 75 -0.49 9.67 12.58
N GLU A 76 -0.16 9.23 13.80
CA GLU A 76 -0.54 7.90 14.28
C GLU A 76 -2.05 7.74 14.50
N GLU A 77 -2.75 8.80 14.88
CA GLU A 77 -4.20 8.76 15.09
C GLU A 77 -4.93 8.66 13.75
N VAL A 78 -4.47 9.40 12.74
CA VAL A 78 -5.03 9.36 11.38
C VAL A 78 -4.72 8.01 10.71
N ASP A 79 -3.49 7.49 10.82
CA ASP A 79 -3.15 6.15 10.33
C ASP A 79 -4.03 5.06 10.98
N ALA A 80 -4.25 5.15 12.30
CA ALA A 80 -5.11 4.22 13.03
C ALA A 80 -6.58 4.31 12.58
N TRP A 81 -7.10 5.53 12.36
CA TRP A 81 -8.46 5.74 11.87
C TRP A 81 -8.65 5.18 10.46
N ILE A 82 -7.71 5.45 9.53
CA ILE A 82 -7.79 4.90 8.18
C ILE A 82 -7.66 3.38 8.22
N ARG A 83 -6.76 2.83 9.04
CA ARG A 83 -6.65 1.39 9.24
C ARG A 83 -7.96 0.75 9.72
N GLN A 84 -8.70 1.42 10.60
CA GLN A 84 -10.00 0.91 11.04
C GLN A 84 -11.03 0.89 9.90
N LYS A 85 -10.95 1.83 8.96
CA LYS A 85 -11.87 1.95 7.83
C LYS A 85 -11.51 1.05 6.64
N THR A 86 -10.23 0.98 6.28
CA THR A 86 -9.74 0.31 5.06
C THR A 86 -9.00 -0.99 5.35
N GLY A 87 -8.60 -1.23 6.60
CA GLY A 87 -7.73 -2.35 6.99
C GLY A 87 -6.25 -2.12 6.73
N VAL A 88 -5.88 -1.04 6.02
CA VAL A 88 -4.50 -0.79 5.59
C VAL A 88 -3.73 -0.03 6.67
N ARG A 89 -2.55 -0.54 7.03
CA ARG A 89 -1.58 0.17 7.86
C ARG A 89 -0.69 1.01 6.96
N ILE A 90 -1.02 2.28 6.74
CA ILE A 90 -0.37 3.12 5.74
C ILE A 90 1.12 3.27 6.05
N ARG A 91 1.47 3.52 7.31
CA ARG A 91 2.88 3.63 7.73
C ARG A 91 3.69 2.36 7.40
N ARG A 92 3.09 1.18 7.55
CA ARG A 92 3.73 -0.10 7.23
C ARG A 92 3.80 -0.33 5.72
N PHE A 93 2.69 -0.10 5.03
CA PHE A 93 2.59 -0.24 3.59
C PHE A 93 3.64 0.62 2.87
N LEU A 94 3.74 1.91 3.21
CA LEU A 94 4.74 2.81 2.62
C LEU A 94 6.18 2.39 2.98
N ALA A 95 6.42 1.87 4.19
CA ALA A 95 7.73 1.34 4.55
C ALA A 95 8.11 0.10 3.74
N ASP A 96 7.14 -0.76 3.43
CA ASP A 96 7.36 -1.95 2.61
C ASP A 96 7.64 -1.59 1.14
N LEU A 97 7.13 -0.45 0.65
CA LEU A 97 7.48 0.08 -0.68
C LEU A 97 8.98 0.40 -0.83
N LYS A 98 9.69 0.66 0.27
CA LYS A 98 11.15 0.91 0.25
C LYS A 98 11.93 -0.28 -0.34
N ALA A 99 11.44 -1.49 -0.19
CA ALA A 99 12.07 -2.68 -0.77
C ALA A 99 12.13 -2.63 -2.31
N PHE A 100 11.30 -1.81 -2.95
CA PHE A 100 11.22 -1.70 -4.40
C PHE A 100 12.03 -0.52 -4.98
N GLU A 101 12.62 0.33 -4.13
CA GLU A 101 13.45 1.47 -4.58
C GLU A 101 14.64 1.01 -5.44
N THR A 102 15.21 -0.16 -5.14
CA THR A 102 16.36 -0.71 -5.87
C THR A 102 15.98 -1.38 -7.19
N LEU A 103 14.73 -1.80 -7.38
CA LEU A 103 14.28 -2.48 -8.61
C LEU A 103 14.28 -1.56 -9.84
N GLY A 104 14.28 -0.24 -9.64
CA GLY A 104 14.43 0.74 -10.73
C GLY A 104 15.87 0.93 -11.21
N ASP A 105 16.87 0.53 -10.42
CA ASP A 105 18.28 0.85 -10.66
C ASP A 105 19.12 -0.36 -11.11
N GLU A 106 18.62 -1.59 -10.94
CA GLU A 106 19.36 -2.82 -11.32
C GLU A 106 19.43 -3.08 -12.84
N GLY A 107 18.86 -2.22 -13.68
CA GLY A 107 18.58 -2.55 -15.09
C GLY A 107 19.42 -1.87 -16.17
N GLN A 108 20.11 -0.75 -15.90
CA GLN A 108 20.79 -0.02 -16.98
C GLN A 108 22.32 -0.07 -16.83
N PRO A 109 23.00 -1.10 -17.38
CA PRO A 109 24.43 -1.03 -17.54
C PRO A 109 24.75 0.22 -18.36
N ASP A 110 25.49 1.16 -17.76
CA ASP A 110 25.95 2.36 -18.45
C ASP A 110 26.59 1.94 -19.79
N PRO A 111 25.97 2.29 -20.94
CA PRO A 111 26.45 1.85 -22.25
C PRO A 111 27.87 2.36 -22.53
N ALA A 112 28.29 3.45 -21.89
CA ALA A 112 29.66 3.94 -21.98
C ALA A 112 30.66 3.04 -21.23
N LYS A 113 30.30 2.60 -20.01
CA LYS A 113 31.12 1.69 -19.19
C LYS A 113 31.31 0.32 -19.85
N GLU A 114 30.25 -0.24 -20.43
CA GLU A 114 30.32 -1.52 -21.16
C GLU A 114 31.13 -1.39 -22.46
N ARG A 115 30.93 -0.31 -23.23
CA ARG A 115 31.76 -0.03 -24.42
C ARG A 115 33.24 0.13 -24.07
N ALA A 116 33.55 0.83 -22.98
CA ALA A 116 34.93 0.99 -22.51
C ALA A 116 35.54 -0.34 -22.07
N ARG A 117 34.77 -1.23 -21.42
CA ARG A 117 35.21 -2.58 -21.05
C ARG A 117 35.52 -3.44 -22.28
N ARG A 118 34.64 -3.44 -23.28
CA ARG A 118 34.85 -4.15 -24.56
C ARG A 118 36.11 -3.67 -25.29
N ARG A 119 36.28 -2.35 -25.44
CA ARG A 119 37.49 -1.77 -26.06
C ARG A 119 38.78 -2.20 -25.35
N ARG A 120 38.78 -2.26 -24.02
CA ARG A 120 39.95 -2.74 -23.26
C ARG A 120 40.22 -4.22 -23.48
N ALA A 121 39.17 -5.05 -23.54
CA ALA A 121 39.30 -6.48 -23.82
C ALA A 121 39.85 -6.74 -25.23
N ASP A 122 39.31 -6.05 -26.24
CA ASP A 122 39.74 -6.17 -27.63
C ASP A 122 41.19 -5.73 -27.81
N SER A 123 41.59 -4.62 -27.18
CA SER A 123 42.99 -4.15 -27.21
C SER A 123 43.94 -5.17 -26.57
N ARG A 124 43.56 -5.79 -25.45
CA ARG A 124 44.37 -6.84 -24.82
C ARG A 124 44.50 -8.06 -25.73
N LYS A 125 43.41 -8.49 -26.37
CA LYS A 125 43.40 -9.61 -27.31
C LYS A 125 44.30 -9.34 -28.51
N LEU A 126 44.21 -8.15 -29.11
CA LEU A 126 45.04 -7.74 -30.23
C LEU A 126 46.53 -7.70 -29.86
N LYS A 127 46.87 -7.11 -28.71
CA LYS A 127 48.26 -7.08 -28.22
C LYS A 127 48.82 -8.48 -27.98
N ALA A 128 48.01 -9.39 -27.44
CA ALA A 128 48.42 -10.78 -27.23
C ALA A 128 48.70 -11.49 -28.57
N GLN A 129 47.84 -11.31 -29.59
CA GLN A 129 48.04 -11.87 -30.92
C GLN A 129 49.31 -11.32 -31.61
N ILE A 130 49.56 -10.01 -31.50
CA ILE A 130 50.77 -9.39 -32.04
C ILE A 130 52.02 -9.99 -31.39
N ARG A 131 52.01 -10.13 -30.06
CA ARG A 131 53.13 -10.73 -29.31
C ARG A 131 53.36 -12.19 -29.71
N GLN A 132 52.28 -12.97 -29.86
CA GLN A 132 52.37 -14.37 -30.31
C GLN A 132 52.92 -14.48 -31.74
N SER A 133 52.44 -13.65 -32.66
CA SER A 133 52.91 -13.60 -34.04
C SER A 133 54.40 -13.22 -34.11
N LYS A 134 54.82 -12.22 -33.34
CA LYS A 134 56.22 -11.79 -33.27
C LYS A 134 57.12 -12.90 -32.73
N ALA A 135 56.75 -13.53 -31.62
CA ALA A 135 57.51 -14.64 -31.04
C ALA A 135 57.60 -15.84 -32.01
N ALA A 136 56.52 -16.16 -32.72
CA ALA A 136 56.51 -17.24 -33.70
C ALA A 136 57.40 -16.96 -34.92
N ARG A 137 57.55 -15.69 -35.33
CA ARG A 137 58.47 -15.29 -36.40
C ARG A 137 59.93 -15.35 -35.96
N GLU A 138 60.22 -14.88 -34.75
CA GLU A 138 61.56 -14.94 -34.16
C GLU A 138 62.03 -16.39 -33.98
N ALA A 139 61.16 -17.29 -33.54
CA ALA A 139 61.48 -18.72 -33.40
C ALA A 139 61.69 -19.46 -34.73
N ARG A 140 61.20 -18.92 -35.86
CA ARG A 140 61.40 -19.50 -37.20
C ARG A 140 62.63 -18.96 -37.92
N ALA A 141 63.25 -17.91 -37.38
CA ALA A 141 64.43 -17.27 -37.95
C ALA A 141 65.74 -17.72 -37.25
N GLN A 142 65.64 -18.65 -36.30
CA GLN A 142 66.74 -19.36 -35.66
C GLN A 142 66.83 -20.77 -36.24
#